data_AF-A0A839HWD4-F1
#
_entry.id   AF-A0A839HWD4-F1
#
_cell.length_a   1.000
_cell.length_b   1.000
_cell.length_c   1.000
_cell.angle_alpha   90.00
_cell.angle_beta   90.00
_cell.angle_gamma   90.00
#
_symmetry.space_group_name_H-M   'P 1'
#
loop_
_entity.id
_entity.type
_entity.pdbx_description
1 polymer ?
#
loop_
_entity_poly.entity_id
_entity_poly.type
_entity_poly.pdbx_seq_one_letter_code
_entity_poly.pdbx_strand_id
1 'polypeptide(L)'
;MKITETPVDSKSLADLTSFANGILEMLPKRDPDSEFLDVIDQTLYDWQQSGANPVEGVEEDDLIYALGVLWGNHLVKEHAWRWADLTFHEFNDWTGRAVVSESGSLSILPFAYIRECLDGEDEVKISAVPVALRSNVIPEFPPGTFENVMHGLQRIVPRG
;
A
#
# COMPACT_ATOMS: atom_id res chain seq x y z
N MET A 1 -14.98 9.91 12.82
CA MET A 1 -14.84 9.56 11.41
C MET A 1 -16.00 8.68 10.99
N LYS A 2 -16.83 9.15 10.05
CA LYS A 2 -17.86 8.35 9.40
C LYS A 2 -17.30 7.76 8.09
N ILE A 3 -17.23 6.44 7.99
CA ILE A 3 -16.70 5.70 6.84
C ILE A 3 -17.77 4.74 6.33
N THR A 4 -17.95 4.69 5.01
CA THR A 4 -18.74 3.63 4.35
C THR A 4 -17.80 2.73 3.56
N GLU A 5 -18.06 1.43 3.64
CA GLU A 5 -17.29 0.41 2.96
C GLU A 5 -18.07 -0.19 1.79
N THR A 6 -17.43 -0.31 0.62
CA THR A 6 -17.96 -1.02 -0.54
C THR A 6 -16.98 -2.13 -0.96
N PRO A 7 -17.43 -3.39 -1.10
CA PRO A 7 -16.59 -4.47 -1.60
C PRO A 7 -16.11 -4.19 -3.03
N VAL A 8 -14.85 -4.49 -3.31
CA VAL A 8 -14.31 -4.37 -4.68
C VAL A 8 -14.69 -5.61 -5.49
N ASP A 9 -15.16 -5.39 -6.71
CA ASP A 9 -15.51 -6.46 -7.63
C ASP A 9 -14.30 -7.35 -7.99
N SER A 10 -14.50 -8.66 -7.90
CA SER A 10 -13.46 -9.68 -8.10
C SER A 10 -12.84 -9.67 -9.50
N LYS A 11 -13.62 -9.36 -10.54
CA LYS A 11 -13.11 -9.28 -11.92
C LYS A 11 -12.19 -8.07 -12.06
N SER A 12 -12.60 -6.94 -11.49
CA SER A 12 -11.81 -5.71 -11.48
C SER A 12 -10.46 -5.92 -10.77
N LEU A 13 -10.43 -6.65 -9.65
CA LEU A 13 -9.17 -7.01 -8.97
C LEU A 13 -8.29 -7.96 -9.79
N ALA A 14 -8.87 -8.92 -10.51
CA ALA A 14 -8.13 -9.86 -11.34
C ALA A 14 -7.43 -9.15 -12.51
N ASP A 15 -8.14 -8.26 -13.20
CA ASP A 15 -7.58 -7.47 -14.30
C ASP A 15 -6.43 -6.59 -13.81
N LEU A 16 -6.61 -5.93 -12.65
CA LEU A 16 -5.57 -5.12 -12.00
C LEU A 16 -4.35 -5.96 -11.59
N THR A 17 -4.57 -7.14 -11.05
CA THR A 17 -3.48 -8.04 -10.63
C THR A 17 -2.66 -8.50 -11.84
N SER A 18 -3.32 -8.82 -12.96
CA SER A 18 -2.63 -9.22 -14.19
C SER A 18 -1.75 -8.10 -14.73
N PHE A 19 -2.24 -6.86 -14.71
CA PHE A 19 -1.47 -5.69 -15.12
C PHE A 19 -0.26 -5.46 -14.19
N ALA A 20 -0.49 -5.48 -12.88
CA ALA A 20 0.53 -5.22 -11.87
C ALA A 20 1.68 -6.25 -11.92
N ASN A 21 1.37 -7.51 -12.20
CA ASN A 21 2.38 -8.56 -12.40
C ASN A 21 3.25 -8.32 -13.65
N GLY A 22 2.69 -7.73 -14.71
CA GLY A 22 3.49 -7.35 -15.89
C GLY A 22 4.53 -6.27 -15.56
N ILE A 23 4.14 -5.29 -14.74
CA ILE A 23 5.05 -4.23 -14.27
C ILE A 23 6.12 -4.77 -13.32
N LEU A 24 5.78 -5.75 -12.46
CA LEU A 24 6.75 -6.39 -11.56
C LEU A 24 7.98 -6.92 -12.30
N GLU A 25 7.79 -7.49 -13.50
CA GLU A 25 8.88 -8.02 -14.33
C GLU A 25 9.79 -6.91 -14.90
N MET A 26 9.30 -5.67 -14.96
CA MET A 26 10.02 -4.49 -15.46
C MET A 26 10.76 -3.73 -14.35
N LEU A 27 10.47 -4.02 -13.07
CA LEU A 27 11.16 -3.37 -11.96
C LEU A 27 12.67 -3.69 -11.99
N PRO A 28 13.53 -2.75 -11.53
CA PRO A 28 14.95 -2.99 -11.43
C PRO A 28 15.24 -4.29 -10.66
N LYS A 29 15.99 -5.22 -11.28
CA LYS A 29 16.35 -6.48 -10.66
C LYS A 29 17.15 -6.22 -9.37
N ARG A 30 16.66 -6.77 -8.26
CA ARG A 30 17.33 -6.72 -6.96
C ARG A 30 17.91 -8.09 -6.60
N ASP A 31 18.60 -8.14 -5.46
CA ASP A 31 19.15 -9.36 -4.91
C ASP A 31 18.06 -10.46 -4.87
N PRO A 32 18.31 -11.67 -5.39
CA PRO A 32 17.38 -12.80 -5.30
C PRO A 32 16.87 -13.09 -3.88
N ASP A 33 17.63 -12.71 -2.85
CA ASP A 33 17.28 -12.92 -1.44
C ASP A 33 16.42 -11.78 -0.85
N SER A 34 16.09 -10.73 -1.63
CA SER A 34 15.25 -9.62 -1.17
C SER A 34 13.79 -10.05 -1.01
N GLU A 35 13.18 -9.73 0.13
CA GLU A 35 11.74 -9.90 0.32
C GLU A 35 10.97 -9.01 -0.65
N PHE A 36 9.81 -9.48 -1.11
CA PHE A 36 9.01 -8.78 -2.13
C PHE A 36 8.66 -7.34 -1.74
N LEU A 37 8.31 -7.11 -0.47
CA LEU A 37 8.00 -5.76 0.02
C LEU A 37 9.23 -4.87 0.11
N ASP A 38 10.43 -5.43 0.31
CA ASP A 38 11.68 -4.66 0.31
C ASP A 38 11.99 -4.15 -1.10
N VAL A 39 11.65 -4.93 -2.14
CA VAL A 39 11.78 -4.50 -3.54
C VAL A 39 10.86 -3.33 -3.83
N ILE A 40 9.58 -3.39 -3.43
CA ILE A 40 8.62 -2.28 -3.62
C ILE A 40 9.06 -1.05 -2.82
N ASP A 41 9.42 -1.25 -1.55
CA ASP A 41 9.84 -0.20 -0.64
C ASP A 41 11.09 0.52 -1.15
N GLN A 42 12.12 -0.21 -1.58
CA GLN A 42 13.33 0.38 -2.13
C GLN A 42 13.08 1.07 -3.48
N THR A 43 12.25 0.48 -4.35
CA THR A 43 11.88 1.10 -5.63
C THR A 43 11.20 2.44 -5.41
N LEU A 44 10.24 2.50 -4.48
CA LEU A 44 9.53 3.73 -4.15
C LEU A 44 10.45 4.76 -3.50
N TYR A 45 11.36 4.34 -2.63
CA TYR A 45 12.33 5.23 -2.02
C TYR A 45 13.27 5.85 -3.06
N ASP A 46 13.85 5.04 -3.96
CA ASP A 46 14.73 5.53 -5.01
C ASP A 46 13.99 6.50 -5.95
N TRP A 47 12.71 6.22 -6.23
CA TRP A 47 11.83 7.13 -6.98
C TRP A 47 11.61 8.45 -6.24
N GLN A 48 11.23 8.40 -4.96
CA GLN A 48 11.05 9.59 -4.12
C GLN A 48 12.31 10.47 -4.07
N GLN A 49 13.50 9.86 -3.94
CA GLN A 49 14.76 10.61 -3.84
C GLN A 49 15.22 11.20 -5.18
N SER A 50 15.02 10.48 -6.28
CA SER A 50 15.49 10.92 -7.60
C SER A 50 14.49 11.83 -8.31
N GLY A 51 13.20 11.75 -7.96
CA GLY A 51 12.10 12.35 -8.72
C GLY A 51 11.90 11.72 -10.10
N ALA A 52 12.57 10.60 -10.38
CA ALA A 52 12.56 9.95 -11.69
C ALA A 52 11.79 8.62 -11.61
N ASN A 53 10.86 8.43 -12.53
CA ASN A 53 10.10 7.18 -12.66
C ASN A 53 11.09 6.01 -12.90
N PRO A 54 11.05 4.96 -12.06
CA PRO A 54 12.03 3.88 -12.11
C PRO A 54 11.81 2.89 -13.26
N VAL A 55 10.69 2.99 -13.99
CA VAL A 55 10.38 2.12 -15.14
C VAL A 55 10.15 2.97 -16.39
N GLU A 56 11.09 2.88 -17.34
CA GLU A 56 11.01 3.62 -18.60
C GLU A 56 9.78 3.19 -19.43
N GLY A 57 9.04 4.16 -19.95
CA GLY A 57 7.89 3.93 -20.84
C GLY A 57 6.60 3.52 -20.11
N VAL A 58 6.59 3.52 -18.78
CA VAL A 58 5.38 3.32 -17.97
C VAL A 58 4.97 4.66 -17.37
N GLU A 59 3.69 5.03 -17.53
CA GLU A 59 3.16 6.25 -16.94
C GLU A 59 3.24 6.19 -15.40
N GLU A 60 3.42 7.35 -14.76
CA GLU A 60 3.56 7.44 -13.30
C GLU A 60 2.34 6.85 -12.57
N ASP A 61 1.13 7.25 -12.98
CA ASP A 61 -0.10 6.74 -12.39
C ASP A 61 -0.20 5.21 -12.51
N ASP A 62 0.13 4.68 -13.68
CA ASP A 62 0.13 3.24 -13.97
C ASP A 62 1.09 2.48 -13.06
N LEU A 63 2.29 3.03 -12.83
CA LEU A 63 3.26 2.44 -11.92
C LEU A 63 2.82 2.51 -10.46
N ILE A 64 2.26 3.65 -10.02
CA ILE A 64 1.66 3.79 -8.67
C ILE A 64 0.56 2.76 -8.48
N TYR A 65 -0.31 2.59 -9.47
CA TYR A 65 -1.36 1.57 -9.43
C TYR A 65 -0.79 0.15 -9.37
N ALA A 66 0.21 -0.17 -10.19
CA ALA A 66 0.84 -1.48 -10.17
C ALA A 66 1.48 -1.78 -8.81
N LEU A 67 2.28 -0.87 -8.26
CA LEU A 67 2.94 -1.04 -6.95
C LEU A 67 1.90 -1.17 -5.82
N GLY A 68 0.83 -0.36 -5.85
CA GLY A 68 -0.24 -0.42 -4.87
C GLY A 68 -1.00 -1.74 -4.89
N VAL A 69 -1.30 -2.27 -6.08
CA VAL A 69 -1.94 -3.60 -6.24
C VAL A 69 -1.02 -4.72 -5.75
N LEU A 70 0.25 -4.68 -6.15
CA LEU A 70 1.27 -5.66 -5.73
C LEU A 70 1.40 -5.74 -4.21
N TRP A 71 1.57 -4.59 -3.55
CA TRP A 71 1.64 -4.51 -2.10
C TRP A 71 0.33 -4.96 -1.45
N GLY A 72 -0.82 -4.47 -1.92
CA GLY A 72 -2.09 -4.84 -1.33
C GLY A 72 -2.44 -6.32 -1.47
N ASN A 73 -2.09 -6.94 -2.59
CA ASN A 73 -2.25 -8.38 -2.79
C ASN A 73 -1.36 -9.21 -1.85
N HIS A 74 -0.16 -8.73 -1.55
CA HIS A 74 0.68 -9.35 -0.53
C HIS A 74 -0.01 -9.33 0.84
N LEU A 75 -0.61 -8.21 1.24
CA LEU A 75 -1.36 -8.11 2.51
C LEU A 75 -2.58 -9.05 2.55
N VAL A 76 -3.35 -9.11 1.47
CA VAL A 76 -4.49 -10.03 1.33
C VAL A 76 -4.05 -11.48 1.53
N LYS A 77 -2.95 -11.88 0.89
CA LYS A 77 -2.43 -13.25 0.95
C LYS A 77 -1.87 -13.61 2.34
N GLU A 78 -1.05 -12.74 2.93
CA GLU A 78 -0.33 -13.04 4.17
C GLU A 78 -1.21 -12.91 5.43
N HIS A 79 -2.19 -12.01 5.41
CA HIS A 79 -2.98 -11.68 6.60
C HIS A 79 -4.47 -12.02 6.48
N ALA A 80 -4.90 -12.64 5.37
CA ALA A 80 -6.32 -12.90 5.07
C ALA A 80 -7.18 -11.62 5.09
N TRP A 81 -6.57 -10.47 4.76
CA TRP A 81 -7.28 -9.21 4.59
C TRP A 81 -8.05 -9.19 3.27
N ARG A 82 -8.84 -8.15 3.03
CA ARG A 82 -9.63 -8.01 1.80
C ARG A 82 -9.56 -6.61 1.22
N TRP A 83 -9.70 -6.51 -0.09
CA TRP A 83 -9.85 -5.22 -0.78
C TRP A 83 -11.24 -4.62 -0.52
N ALA A 84 -11.27 -3.31 -0.30
CA ALA A 84 -12.50 -2.53 -0.14
C ALA A 84 -12.29 -1.10 -0.62
N ASP A 85 -13.32 -0.48 -1.19
CA ASP A 85 -13.35 0.96 -1.41
C ASP A 85 -13.96 1.62 -0.16
N LEU A 86 -13.20 2.52 0.48
CA LEU A 86 -13.60 3.24 1.68
C LEU A 86 -13.95 4.69 1.32
N THR A 87 -15.18 5.10 1.62
CA THR A 87 -15.64 6.49 1.46
C THR A 87 -15.59 7.21 2.79
N PHE A 88 -14.79 8.27 2.87
CA PHE A 88 -14.59 9.07 4.07
C PHE A 88 -15.43 10.34 3.99
N HIS A 89 -16.57 10.33 4.69
CA HIS A 89 -17.58 11.40 4.57
C HIS A 89 -17.15 12.76 5.14
N GLU A 90 -16.14 12.76 6.01
CA GLU A 90 -15.58 14.00 6.59
C GLU A 90 -14.64 14.72 5.62
N PHE A 91 -14.24 14.07 4.51
CA PHE A 91 -13.33 14.61 3.50
C PHE A 91 -14.03 14.74 2.13
N ASN A 92 -15.20 15.40 2.10
CA ASN A 92 -16.00 15.59 0.87
C ASN A 92 -16.29 14.29 0.12
N ASP A 93 -16.66 13.23 0.86
CA ASP A 93 -16.90 11.88 0.31
C ASP A 93 -15.73 11.33 -0.51
N TRP A 94 -14.49 11.70 -0.15
CA TRP A 94 -13.30 11.12 -0.77
C TRP A 94 -13.32 9.60 -0.64
N THR A 95 -13.07 8.91 -1.75
CA THR A 95 -13.08 7.46 -1.81
C THR A 95 -11.68 6.95 -2.14
N GLY A 96 -11.15 6.11 -1.27
CA GLY A 96 -9.85 5.47 -1.42
C GLY A 96 -9.99 3.96 -1.45
N ARG A 97 -9.27 3.31 -2.38
CA ARG A 97 -9.16 1.85 -2.39
C ARG A 97 -8.16 1.40 -1.33
N ALA A 98 -8.63 0.55 -0.44
CA ALA A 98 -7.91 0.07 0.72
C ALA A 98 -7.85 -1.45 0.78
N VAL A 99 -6.88 -1.95 1.53
CA VAL A 99 -6.88 -3.33 2.05
C VAL A 99 -7.24 -3.24 3.52
N VAL A 100 -8.28 -3.98 3.92
CA VAL A 100 -8.85 -3.92 5.26
C VAL A 100 -8.74 -5.26 5.97
N SER A 101 -8.45 -5.19 7.27
CA SER A 101 -8.50 -6.34 8.17
C SER A 101 -9.89 -7.01 8.19
N GLU A 102 -9.96 -8.28 8.60
CA GLU A 102 -11.22 -9.04 8.63
C GLU A 102 -12.33 -8.33 9.44
N SER A 103 -11.97 -7.75 10.58
CA SER A 103 -12.89 -6.99 11.44
C SER A 103 -13.14 -5.54 10.98
N GLY A 104 -12.45 -5.07 9.94
CA GLY A 104 -12.47 -3.66 9.51
C GLY A 104 -11.92 -2.70 10.57
N SER A 105 -11.12 -3.18 11.52
CA SER A 105 -10.50 -2.33 12.56
C SER A 105 -9.30 -1.55 12.01
N LEU A 106 -8.52 -2.18 11.14
CA LEU A 106 -7.36 -1.61 10.45
C LEU A 106 -7.60 -1.54 8.94
N SER A 107 -6.99 -0.52 8.33
CA SER A 107 -6.88 -0.36 6.89
C SER A 107 -5.46 0.04 6.47
N ILE A 108 -5.10 -0.25 5.23
CA ILE A 108 -3.97 0.33 4.52
C ILE A 108 -4.52 0.84 3.19
N LEU A 109 -4.12 2.04 2.77
CA LEU A 109 -4.49 2.63 1.49
C LEU A 109 -3.26 2.68 0.57
N PRO A 110 -2.92 1.59 -0.16
CA PRO A 110 -1.64 1.48 -0.84
C PRO A 110 -1.38 2.62 -1.83
N PHE A 111 -2.39 2.95 -2.64
CA PHE A 111 -2.28 3.98 -3.67
C PHE A 111 -2.10 5.38 -3.09
N ALA A 112 -2.87 5.71 -2.05
CA ALA A 112 -2.79 7.01 -1.39
C ALA A 112 -1.42 7.17 -0.73
N TYR A 113 -0.98 6.15 0.01
CA TYR A 113 0.32 6.18 0.69
C TYR A 113 1.49 6.28 -0.28
N ILE A 114 1.45 5.59 -1.43
CA ILE A 114 2.48 5.72 -2.46
C ILE A 114 2.53 7.16 -3.00
N ARG A 115 1.38 7.79 -3.25
CA ARG A 115 1.31 9.20 -3.67
C ARG A 115 1.86 10.14 -2.61
N GLU A 116 1.43 9.99 -1.36
CA GLU A 116 1.94 10.77 -0.21
C GLU A 116 3.47 10.69 -0.10
N CYS A 117 4.05 9.50 -0.35
CA CYS A 117 5.51 9.37 -0.41
C CYS A 117 6.11 10.18 -1.56
N LEU A 118 5.59 10.04 -2.78
CA LEU A 118 6.14 10.73 -3.96
C LEU A 118 5.96 12.26 -3.89
N ASP A 119 4.88 12.74 -3.26
CA ASP A 119 4.63 14.15 -3.00
C ASP A 119 5.50 14.72 -1.86
N GLY A 120 6.25 13.85 -1.16
CA GLY A 120 7.12 14.22 -0.05
C GLY A 120 6.37 14.49 1.26
N GLU A 121 5.12 14.05 1.37
CA GLU A 121 4.26 14.21 2.55
C GLU A 121 4.53 13.13 3.60
N ASP A 122 5.05 11.97 3.19
CA ASP A 122 5.49 10.90 4.10
C ASP A 122 6.81 10.25 3.63
N GLU A 123 7.49 9.55 4.54
CA GLU A 123 8.64 8.71 4.22
C GLU A 123 8.20 7.31 3.79
N VAL A 124 8.99 6.64 2.95
CA VAL A 124 8.72 5.26 2.52
C VAL A 124 9.03 4.24 3.63
N LYS A 125 7.99 3.50 4.07
CA LYS A 125 8.04 2.47 5.14
C LYS A 125 7.18 1.23 4.90
N ILE A 126 6.96 0.85 3.63
CA ILE A 126 6.19 -0.34 3.22
C ILE A 126 6.74 -1.63 3.85
N SER A 127 8.06 -1.80 3.85
CA SER A 127 8.80 -2.95 4.41
C SER A 127 8.61 -3.13 5.92
N ALA A 128 8.23 -2.08 6.65
CA ALA A 128 8.01 -2.15 8.09
C ALA A 128 6.65 -2.79 8.46
N VAL A 129 5.71 -2.83 7.52
CA VAL A 129 4.32 -3.25 7.76
C VAL A 129 4.21 -4.69 8.26
N PRO A 130 4.88 -5.71 7.68
CA PRO A 130 4.78 -7.09 8.20
C PRO A 130 5.31 -7.25 9.62
N VAL A 131 6.33 -6.47 10.00
CA VAL A 131 6.85 -6.47 11.37
C VAL A 131 5.85 -5.82 12.31
N ALA A 132 5.27 -4.68 11.93
CA ALA A 132 4.28 -3.99 12.72
C ALA A 132 3.00 -4.82 12.93
N LEU A 133 2.49 -5.48 11.89
CA LEU A 133 1.29 -6.32 11.95
C LEU A 133 1.49 -7.60 12.78
N ARG A 134 2.73 -8.09 12.92
CA ARG A 134 3.06 -9.28 13.74
C ARG A 134 3.48 -8.94 15.17
N SER A 135 3.73 -7.66 15.45
CA SER A 135 4.18 -7.19 16.75
C SER A 135 3.02 -6.53 17.51
N ASN A 136 3.10 -6.48 18.84
CA ASN A 136 2.10 -5.77 19.67
C ASN A 136 2.30 -4.24 19.67
N VAL A 137 2.78 -3.68 18.55
CA VAL A 137 3.04 -2.23 18.43
C VAL A 137 1.84 -1.46 17.91
N ILE A 138 0.93 -2.13 17.20
CA ILE A 138 -0.35 -1.55 16.75
C ILE A 138 -1.37 -1.75 17.88
N PRO A 139 -2.00 -0.68 18.40
CA PRO A 139 -3.07 -0.81 19.38
C PRO A 139 -4.25 -1.63 18.84
N GLU A 140 -5.01 -2.26 19.74
CA GLU A 140 -6.29 -2.83 19.35
C GLU A 140 -7.32 -1.72 19.09
N PHE A 141 -8.02 -1.82 17.98
CA PHE A 141 -9.08 -0.89 17.62
C PHE A 141 -10.43 -1.62 17.51
N PRO A 142 -11.55 -0.94 17.85
CA PRO A 142 -12.87 -1.51 17.65
C PRO A 142 -13.11 -1.92 16.18
N PRO A 143 -13.94 -2.95 15.92
CA PRO A 143 -14.34 -3.29 14.56
C PRO A 143 -14.99 -2.12 13.82
N GLY A 144 -14.69 -1.99 12.52
CA GLY A 144 -15.26 -0.96 11.64
C GLY A 144 -14.69 0.46 11.80
N THR A 145 -13.59 0.64 12.53
CA THR A 145 -12.90 1.95 12.63
C THR A 145 -12.01 2.26 11.43
N PHE A 146 -11.52 1.23 10.74
CA PHE A 146 -10.62 1.32 9.57
C PHE A 146 -9.39 2.21 9.79
N GLU A 147 -8.77 2.14 10.96
CA GLU A 147 -7.60 2.96 11.29
C GLU A 147 -6.46 2.70 10.31
N ASN A 148 -5.92 3.76 9.69
CA ASN A 148 -4.87 3.63 8.69
C ASN A 148 -3.55 3.30 9.38
N VAL A 149 -3.04 2.08 9.14
CA VAL A 149 -1.79 1.60 9.72
C VAL A 149 -0.63 2.54 9.39
N MET A 150 -0.57 3.06 8.16
CA MET A 150 0.59 3.85 7.70
C MET A 150 0.73 5.18 8.43
N HIS A 151 -0.37 5.80 8.86
CA HIS A 151 -0.33 7.04 9.66
C HIS A 151 0.20 6.81 11.08
N GLY A 152 0.09 5.59 11.60
CA GLY A 152 0.61 5.23 12.92
C GLY A 152 2.06 4.76 12.93
N LEU A 153 2.64 4.44 11.76
CA LEU A 153 4.01 3.96 11.65
C LEU A 153 5.00 5.11 11.50
N GLN A 154 6.03 5.12 12.35
CA GLN A 154 7.12 6.07 12.32
C GLN A 154 8.46 5.34 12.32
N ARG A 155 9.39 5.76 11.45
CA ARG A 155 10.76 5.26 11.48
C ARG A 155 11.53 5.92 12.60
N ILE A 156 12.08 5.11 13.51
CA ILE A 156 12.90 5.59 14.63
C ILE A 156 14.40 5.57 14.26
N VAL A 157 14.79 4.69 13.34
CA VAL A 157 16.18 4.53 12.88
C VAL A 157 16.29 5.01 11.43
N PRO A 158 17.15 5.99 11.12
CA PRO A 158 17.33 6.48 9.74
C PRO A 158 17.54 5.35 8.74
N ARG A 159 17.02 5.54 7.52
CA ARG A 159 17.28 4.62 6.42
C ARG A 159 18.78 4.69 6.09
N GLY A 160 19.43 3.52 6.10
CA GLY A 160 20.87 3.36 5.82
C GLY A 160 21.17 3.37 4.33
#